data_AF-S5XSW7-F1
#
_entry.id   AF-S5XSW7-F1
#
_cell.length_a   1.000
_cell.length_b   1.000
_cell.length_c   1.000
_cell.angle_alpha   90.00
_cell.angle_beta   90.00
_cell.angle_gamma   90.00
#
_symmetry.space_group_name_H-M   'P 1'
#
loop_
_entity.id
_entity.type
_entity.pdbx_description
1 polymer ?
#
loop_
_entity_poly.entity_id
_entity_poly.type
_entity_poly.pdbx_seq_one_letter_code
_entity_poly.pdbx_strand_id
1 'polypeptide(L)'
;MATSTIGKKRIYTAKRAFSTRRVPRNAMKTLITGDHRPEPGDLVLARIDEIGKQAKLELTDGRRAHLFPGDEIVVCYGNRYAPDQYEAKIGPDLAPCDLVAAGGLASIELTRHLRIRPPTQITPLGLIGDAHGHRLNVMQFSLKASDAPPQIPAILSLGTSMNAGKTLTATSMVRGFKRLGFKVAALKITGTGAGGDMWIVSDAGADVSLDFTDAGYASTYLVSIPDILLATNRLMNHAADLGCDIAVIEIADGLQQLETAQLIRHPAILDMAVGTVFAAYDAMGAKYGVDVLREAGHSVLALSGRLGLSPLGVREAEAASGLRVYSPFELQEGMLIPVIRDQASRRIAAHPRHQHFHERLAQAVLPSDIALGNLIPSAETEGARPDALTTALARDLLSRAAEHLMGREADALCGVPYGERRRNRKDWRNGFAATTWTTDLGEIELMVPRLKRNGYAPGFLARPETPRAELRALLSAAPDGFAEAARALLVALGANEASCESLAGLCDALKQLLQPALPQRAALRAMPLPGAERFVGQSDGDPQEEEAEQLAAALAFSRRSEAFFEVDAELYGYGPRGVLPATAAE
;
A
#
# COMPACT_ATOMS: atom_id res chain seq x y z
N MET A 1 10.14 15.23 46.41
CA MET A 1 9.38 15.77 45.28
C MET A 1 9.48 17.29 45.33
N ALA A 2 9.82 17.94 44.22
CA ALA A 2 9.93 19.38 44.12
C ALA A 2 9.17 19.87 42.88
N THR A 3 8.42 20.96 43.02
CA THR A 3 7.71 21.60 41.91
C THR A 3 8.27 23.00 41.72
N SER A 4 8.65 23.33 40.49
CA SER A 4 9.16 24.66 40.14
C SER A 4 8.39 25.24 38.96
N THR A 5 8.32 26.56 38.84
CA THR A 5 7.67 27.20 37.68
C THR A 5 8.59 27.11 36.46
N ILE A 6 8.05 26.74 35.31
CA ILE A 6 8.78 26.78 34.04
C ILE A 6 8.60 28.15 33.41
N GLY A 7 9.72 28.84 33.14
CA GLY A 7 9.69 30.10 32.41
C GLY A 7 9.09 29.94 31.01
N LYS A 8 8.19 30.86 30.61
CA LYS A 8 7.52 30.82 29.30
C LYS A 8 8.50 30.63 28.14
N LYS A 9 9.62 31.36 28.15
CA LYS A 9 10.66 31.27 27.11
C LYS A 9 11.12 29.83 26.88
N ARG A 10 11.37 29.08 27.96
CA ARG A 10 11.87 27.70 27.93
C ARG A 10 10.88 26.74 27.23
N ILE A 11 9.60 26.80 27.56
CA ILE A 11 8.54 26.00 26.89
C ILE A 11 8.43 26.35 25.40
N TYR A 12 8.58 27.63 25.04
CA TYR A 12 8.47 28.06 23.64
C TYR A 12 9.68 27.72 22.79
N THR A 13 10.88 27.61 23.40
CA THR A 13 12.11 27.21 22.71
C THR A 13 12.26 25.69 22.61
N ALA A 14 11.70 24.94 23.57
CA ALA A 14 11.76 23.48 23.55
C ALA A 14 10.99 22.92 22.32
N LYS A 15 11.59 21.95 21.63
CA LYS A 15 10.98 21.32 20.47
C LYS A 15 9.86 20.39 20.95
N ARG A 16 8.63 20.65 20.53
CA ARG A 16 7.46 19.88 20.97
C ARG A 16 7.12 18.80 19.97
N ALA A 17 7.04 17.56 20.45
CA ALA A 17 6.76 16.43 19.60
C ALA A 17 5.28 16.27 19.25
N PHE A 18 5.01 15.59 18.14
CA PHE A 18 3.69 15.29 17.62
C PHE A 18 2.75 14.64 18.66
N SER A 19 3.24 13.72 19.48
CA SER A 19 2.47 13.06 20.55
C SER A 19 1.86 14.03 21.56
N THR A 20 2.42 15.25 21.67
CA THR A 20 1.97 16.28 22.61
C THR A 20 1.00 17.29 21.99
N ARG A 21 0.61 17.14 20.71
CA ARG A 21 -0.08 18.18 19.92
C ARG A 21 -1.40 18.65 20.52
N ARG A 22 -2.12 17.75 21.20
CA ARG A 22 -3.41 18.03 21.87
C ARG A 22 -3.26 18.90 23.12
N VAL A 23 -2.09 18.93 23.74
CA VAL A 23 -1.85 19.70 24.97
C VAL A 23 -1.55 21.16 24.64
N PRO A 24 -2.36 22.12 25.11
CA PRO A 24 -2.09 23.54 24.91
C PRO A 24 -0.80 23.97 25.61
N ARG A 25 0.07 24.73 24.92
CA ARG A 25 1.32 25.24 25.52
C ARG A 25 1.09 26.07 26.78
N ASN A 26 -0.02 26.79 26.85
CA ASN A 26 -0.36 27.61 28.00
C ASN A 26 -0.72 26.77 29.25
N ALA A 27 -1.03 25.48 29.12
CA ALA A 27 -1.24 24.58 30.25
C ALA A 27 0.08 24.18 30.93
N MET A 28 1.20 24.20 30.20
CA MET A 28 2.53 23.80 30.69
C MET A 28 3.12 24.90 31.58
N LYS A 29 2.99 24.77 32.90
CA LYS A 29 3.37 25.83 33.86
C LYS A 29 4.48 25.43 34.81
N THR A 30 4.54 24.16 35.20
CA THR A 30 5.43 23.70 36.26
C THR A 30 6.27 22.51 35.81
N LEU A 31 7.42 22.33 36.46
CA LEU A 31 8.31 21.18 36.31
C LEU A 31 8.34 20.44 37.64
N ILE A 32 7.96 19.17 37.61
CA ILE A 32 7.84 18.28 38.75
C ILE A 32 9.05 17.34 38.73
N THR A 33 9.86 17.35 39.79
CA THR A 33 11.11 16.60 39.89
C THR A 33 11.19 15.81 41.20
N GLY A 34 12.14 14.88 41.24
CA GLY A 34 12.37 13.98 42.36
C GLY A 34 11.84 12.58 42.05
N ASP A 35 11.58 11.82 43.11
CA ASP A 35 11.16 10.42 43.00
C ASP A 35 9.69 10.31 42.54
N HIS A 36 9.51 10.15 41.22
CA HIS A 36 8.22 10.01 40.57
C HIS A 36 8.28 8.87 39.57
N ARG A 37 7.25 8.02 39.59
CA ARG A 37 7.04 7.03 38.55
C ARG A 37 6.21 7.62 37.40
N PRO A 38 6.75 7.68 36.17
CA PRO A 38 6.00 8.17 35.03
C PRO A 38 4.86 7.22 34.63
N GLU A 39 3.76 7.80 34.18
CA GLU A 39 2.61 7.06 33.64
C GLU A 39 2.49 7.23 32.11
N PRO A 40 1.86 6.28 31.39
CA PRO A 40 1.60 6.43 29.97
C PRO A 40 0.87 7.75 29.67
N GLY A 41 1.44 8.54 28.77
CA GLY A 41 0.89 9.83 28.35
C GLY A 41 1.35 11.04 29.17
N ASP A 42 2.10 10.85 30.26
CA ASP A 42 2.66 11.96 31.03
C ASP A 42 3.61 12.78 30.15
N LEU A 43 3.47 14.11 30.21
CA LEU A 43 4.36 15.01 29.50
C LEU A 43 5.67 15.17 30.28
N VAL A 44 6.79 15.13 29.57
CA VAL A 44 8.13 15.28 30.14
C VAL A 44 8.94 16.29 29.34
N LEU A 45 9.61 17.18 30.06
CA LEU A 45 10.67 18.01 29.50
C LEU A 45 11.97 17.22 29.62
N ALA A 46 12.65 16.95 28.51
CA ALA A 46 13.89 16.19 28.50
C ALA A 46 14.99 16.93 27.73
N ARG A 47 16.24 16.68 28.10
CA ARG A 47 17.42 17.12 27.36
C ARG A 47 17.91 15.99 26.46
N ILE A 48 18.33 16.31 25.25
CA ILE A 48 19.06 15.38 24.38
C ILE A 48 20.50 15.23 24.89
N ASP A 49 20.93 14.00 25.19
CA ASP A 49 22.31 13.74 25.60
C ASP A 49 23.16 13.28 24.42
N GLU A 50 22.69 12.28 23.67
CA GLU A 50 23.39 11.70 22.52
C GLU A 50 22.43 11.37 21.37
N ILE A 51 22.80 11.75 20.15
CA ILE A 51 22.01 11.46 18.94
C ILE A 51 22.20 10.02 18.48
N GLY A 52 21.10 9.28 18.44
CA GLY A 52 21.00 7.94 17.88
C GLY A 52 20.17 7.92 16.59
N LYS A 53 19.29 6.92 16.44
CA LYS A 53 18.41 6.78 15.25
C LYS A 53 17.48 7.97 15.07
N GLN A 54 16.88 8.47 16.14
CA GLN A 54 15.96 9.61 16.09
C GLN A 54 16.72 10.94 16.02
N ALA A 55 17.39 11.20 14.90
CA ALA A 55 18.11 12.46 14.67
C ALA A 55 17.19 13.67 14.40
N LYS A 56 15.89 13.42 14.18
CA LYS A 56 14.87 14.44 13.98
C LYS A 56 13.67 14.13 14.88
N LEU A 57 13.06 15.18 15.43
CA LEU A 57 11.78 15.14 16.14
C LEU A 57 10.68 15.65 15.21
N GLU A 58 9.62 14.87 15.04
CA GLU A 58 8.42 15.34 14.36
C GLU A 58 7.65 16.27 15.29
N LEU A 59 7.48 17.51 14.84
CA LEU A 59 6.78 18.54 15.60
C LEU A 59 5.26 18.42 15.47
N THR A 60 4.54 19.19 16.28
CA THR A 60 3.07 19.22 16.28
C THR A 60 2.45 19.67 14.96
N ASP A 61 3.22 20.30 14.07
CA ASP A 61 2.83 20.78 12.75
C ASP A 61 3.31 19.86 11.61
N GLY A 62 3.88 18.69 11.94
CA GLY A 62 4.43 17.73 10.98
C GLY A 62 5.86 18.03 10.53
N ARG A 63 6.42 19.21 10.84
CA ARG A 63 7.81 19.53 10.50
C ARG A 63 8.77 18.61 11.26
N ARG A 64 9.76 18.04 10.57
CA ARG A 64 10.81 17.22 11.20
C ARG A 64 12.01 18.06 11.58
N ALA A 65 12.08 18.50 12.83
CA ALA A 65 13.17 19.33 13.34
C ALA A 65 14.41 18.48 13.66
N HIS A 66 15.58 18.88 13.17
CA HIS A 66 16.86 18.28 13.58
C HIS A 66 17.10 18.42 15.07
N LEU A 67 17.67 17.39 15.70
CA LEU A 67 18.06 17.38 17.10
C LEU A 67 19.57 17.51 17.26
N PHE A 68 20.00 18.18 18.31
CA PHE A 68 21.40 18.36 18.72
C PHE A 68 21.54 18.06 20.22
N PRO A 69 22.69 17.52 20.66
CA PRO A 69 22.99 17.41 22.09
C PRO A 69 22.80 18.74 22.82
N GLY A 70 22.16 18.70 23.99
CA GLY A 70 21.79 19.86 24.78
C GLY A 70 20.44 20.50 24.43
N ASP A 71 19.81 20.13 23.31
CA ASP A 71 18.46 20.57 23.01
C ASP A 71 17.47 20.11 24.09
N GLU A 72 16.49 20.96 24.40
CA GLU A 72 15.32 20.58 25.20
C GLU A 72 14.14 20.21 24.30
N ILE A 73 13.49 19.10 24.65
CA ILE A 73 12.33 18.56 23.95
C ILE A 73 11.17 18.36 24.93
N VAL A 74 9.95 18.49 24.42
CA VAL A 74 8.72 18.11 25.13
C VAL A 74 8.11 16.91 24.43
N VAL A 75 8.09 15.78 25.13
CA VAL A 75 7.60 14.48 24.66
C VAL A 75 6.66 13.85 25.69
N CYS A 76 6.11 12.68 25.37
CA CYS A 76 5.31 11.89 26.30
C CYS A 76 6.08 10.64 26.75
N TYR A 77 5.85 10.19 27.97
CA TYR A 77 6.15 8.80 28.33
C TYR A 77 5.16 7.86 27.64
N GLY A 78 5.64 6.74 27.09
CA GLY A 78 4.78 5.75 26.44
C GLY A 78 5.51 4.47 26.08
N ASN A 79 4.80 3.34 26.12
CA ASN A 79 5.34 2.06 25.67
C ASN A 79 5.34 2.00 24.14
N ARG A 80 6.29 1.27 23.56
CA ARG A 80 6.38 1.10 22.11
C ARG A 80 6.55 -0.37 21.74
N TYR A 81 5.78 -0.80 20.75
CA TYR A 81 5.96 -2.07 20.04
C TYR A 81 6.09 -1.78 18.55
N ALA A 82 7.29 -1.97 18.00
CA ALA A 82 7.56 -1.78 16.58
C ALA A 82 8.60 -2.81 16.12
N PRO A 83 8.20 -3.95 15.51
CA PRO A 83 9.09 -5.06 15.18
C PRO A 83 10.31 -4.68 14.32
N ASP A 84 10.15 -3.78 13.34
CA ASP A 84 11.29 -3.31 12.52
C ASP A 84 12.04 -2.12 13.17
N GLN A 85 11.75 -1.78 14.42
CA GLN A 85 12.40 -0.72 15.18
C GLN A 85 12.76 -1.15 16.60
N TYR A 86 11.96 -0.75 17.58
CA TYR A 86 12.22 -0.98 19.01
C TYR A 86 10.98 -1.54 19.68
N GLU A 87 11.19 -2.46 20.61
CA GLU A 87 10.31 -2.65 21.76
C GLU A 87 10.85 -1.82 22.92
N ALA A 88 9.97 -1.07 23.60
CA ALA A 88 10.34 -0.24 24.73
C ALA A 88 9.21 -0.11 25.75
N LYS A 89 9.57 0.06 27.02
CA LYS A 89 8.62 0.26 28.13
C LYS A 89 9.03 1.43 29.01
N ILE A 90 8.04 2.06 29.62
CA ILE A 90 8.25 3.15 30.57
C ILE A 90 9.07 2.62 31.77
N GLY A 91 10.10 3.38 32.16
CA GLY A 91 10.94 3.06 33.31
C GLY A 91 10.23 3.23 34.66
N PRO A 92 10.85 2.79 35.76
CA PRO A 92 10.27 2.90 37.10
C PRO A 92 10.27 4.33 37.65
N ASP A 93 11.10 5.22 37.09
CA ASP A 93 11.37 6.57 37.59
C ASP A 93 11.69 7.55 36.43
N LEU A 94 12.22 8.72 36.78
CA LEU A 94 12.66 9.77 35.83
C LEU A 94 14.15 9.67 35.46
N ALA A 95 14.78 8.51 35.59
CA ALA A 95 16.17 8.31 35.17
C ALA A 95 16.35 8.52 33.65
N PRO A 96 17.60 8.72 33.17
CA PRO A 96 17.89 8.78 31.74
C PRO A 96 17.29 7.58 30.99
N CYS A 97 16.75 7.85 29.81
CA CYS A 97 16.04 6.88 28.98
C CYS A 97 16.19 7.24 27.49
N ASP A 98 15.35 6.65 26.64
CA ASP A 98 15.49 6.71 25.20
C ASP A 98 14.32 7.45 24.55
N LEU A 99 14.63 8.27 23.55
CA LEU A 99 13.66 8.75 22.57
C LEU A 99 13.43 7.65 21.54
N VAL A 100 12.42 6.82 21.80
CA VAL A 100 12.19 5.61 21.01
C VAL A 100 11.40 5.88 19.75
N ALA A 101 10.66 6.98 19.62
CA ALA A 101 9.87 7.31 18.42
C ALA A 101 10.03 8.77 18.00
N ALA A 102 10.07 9.02 16.68
CA ALA A 102 10.20 10.37 16.11
C ALA A 102 9.06 11.31 16.51
N GLY A 103 7.85 10.77 16.73
CA GLY A 103 6.71 11.55 17.21
C GLY A 103 6.75 11.85 18.72
N GLY A 104 7.81 11.44 19.43
CA GLY A 104 8.10 11.85 20.81
C GLY A 104 7.59 10.90 21.87
N LEU A 105 8.25 9.74 21.99
CA LEU A 105 8.07 8.83 23.13
C LEU A 105 9.36 8.65 23.91
N ALA A 106 9.29 8.91 25.21
CA ALA A 106 10.31 8.60 26.20
C ALA A 106 10.02 7.24 26.86
N SER A 107 10.99 6.32 26.81
CA SER A 107 10.91 4.99 27.42
C SER A 107 12.28 4.31 27.40
N ILE A 108 12.42 3.15 28.04
CA ILE A 108 13.65 2.35 28.02
C ILE A 108 13.56 1.32 26.89
N GLU A 109 14.55 1.30 26.00
CA GLU A 109 14.72 0.23 24.99
C GLU A 109 14.82 -1.14 25.69
N LEU A 110 13.98 -2.08 25.29
CA LEU A 110 14.07 -3.48 25.73
C LEU A 110 14.71 -4.37 24.66
N THR A 111 14.34 -4.14 23.41
CA THR A 111 14.82 -4.91 22.26
C THR A 111 14.81 -4.05 21.03
N ARG A 112 15.77 -4.27 20.15
CA ARG A 112 15.98 -3.51 18.92
C ARG A 112 16.18 -4.44 17.73
N HIS A 113 15.54 -4.10 16.62
CA HIS A 113 15.80 -4.77 15.35
C HIS A 113 17.27 -4.58 14.92
N LEU A 114 17.94 -5.66 14.49
CA LEU A 114 19.40 -5.68 14.27
C LEU A 114 19.93 -4.62 13.29
N ARG A 115 19.11 -4.22 12.31
CA ARG A 115 19.47 -3.18 11.32
C ARG A 115 19.31 -1.74 11.82
N ILE A 116 18.78 -1.56 13.03
CA ILE A 116 18.45 -0.25 13.58
C ILE A 116 19.54 0.19 14.56
N ARG A 117 19.99 1.44 14.40
CA ARG A 117 20.93 2.09 15.33
C ARG A 117 20.30 2.25 16.72
N PRO A 118 21.08 2.34 17.81
CA PRO A 118 20.55 2.72 19.12
C PRO A 118 19.67 3.99 19.06
N PRO A 119 18.64 4.12 19.91
CA PRO A 119 17.78 5.29 19.97
C PRO A 119 18.59 6.51 20.47
N THR A 120 17.99 7.69 20.32
CA THR A 120 18.59 8.92 20.86
C THR A 120 18.42 8.92 22.37
N GLN A 121 19.51 9.13 23.10
CA GLN A 121 19.49 9.14 24.56
C GLN A 121 19.02 10.50 25.07
N ILE A 122 18.15 10.46 26.07
CA ILE A 122 17.55 11.65 26.67
C ILE A 122 17.58 11.56 28.20
N THR A 123 17.82 12.69 28.84
CA THR A 123 17.67 12.83 30.30
C THR A 123 16.39 13.60 30.60
N PRO A 124 15.38 12.97 31.22
CA PRO A 124 14.24 13.67 31.79
C PRO A 124 14.69 14.75 32.78
N LEU A 125 14.26 15.99 32.56
CA LEU A 125 14.49 17.10 33.49
C LEU A 125 13.36 17.21 34.51
N GLY A 126 12.19 16.65 34.21
CA GLY A 126 11.02 16.56 35.07
C GLY A 126 9.72 16.40 34.28
N LEU A 127 8.67 15.97 34.97
CA LEU A 127 7.32 15.94 34.40
C LEU A 127 6.79 17.37 34.27
N ILE A 128 6.02 17.62 33.22
CA ILE A 128 5.38 18.92 33.01
C ILE A 128 4.04 18.91 33.73
N GLY A 129 3.80 19.94 34.55
CA GLY A 129 2.56 20.12 35.29
C GLY A 129 1.80 21.40 34.95
N ASP A 130 0.56 21.47 35.44
CA ASP A 130 -0.31 22.64 35.40
C ASP A 130 0.15 23.74 36.38
N ALA A 131 -0.67 24.79 36.53
CA ALA A 131 -0.38 25.92 37.45
C ALA A 131 -0.36 25.52 38.94
N HIS A 132 -0.96 24.38 39.29
CA HIS A 132 -1.08 23.87 40.65
C HIS A 132 -0.01 22.81 40.96
N GLY A 133 0.81 22.42 39.98
CA GLY A 133 1.81 21.37 40.14
C GLY A 133 1.27 19.96 39.91
N HIS A 134 0.07 19.81 39.33
CA HIS A 134 -0.43 18.51 38.91
C HIS A 134 0.15 18.13 37.56
N ARG A 135 0.60 16.88 37.38
CA ARG A 135 1.14 16.40 36.11
C ARG A 135 0.13 16.55 34.97
N LEU A 136 0.61 16.98 33.80
CA LEU A 136 -0.17 16.98 32.58
C LEU A 136 -0.03 15.63 31.87
N ASN A 137 -1.17 15.08 31.47
CA ASN A 137 -1.25 13.83 30.75
C ASN A 137 -2.12 14.01 29.49
N VAL A 138 -1.71 13.45 28.36
CA VAL A 138 -2.45 13.59 27.09
C VAL A 138 -3.91 13.11 27.17
N MET A 139 -4.23 12.17 28.07
CA MET A 139 -5.59 11.69 28.31
C MET A 139 -6.56 12.81 28.71
N GLN A 140 -6.07 13.78 29.49
CA GLN A 140 -6.85 14.95 29.94
C GLN A 140 -7.26 15.87 28.77
N PHE A 141 -6.61 15.73 27.61
CA PHE A 141 -6.80 16.54 26.41
C PHE A 141 -7.38 15.73 25.24
N SER A 142 -7.95 14.56 25.51
CA SER A 142 -8.70 13.77 24.54
C SER A 142 -9.84 14.60 23.91
N LEU A 143 -10.23 14.24 22.69
CA LEU A 143 -11.41 14.80 22.04
C LEU A 143 -12.65 14.57 22.90
N LYS A 144 -13.63 15.48 22.80
CA LYS A 144 -14.91 15.34 23.49
C LYS A 144 -15.96 14.88 22.48
N ALA A 145 -16.30 13.60 22.52
CA ALA A 145 -17.35 12.97 21.73
C ALA A 145 -17.89 11.74 22.47
N SER A 146 -18.99 11.17 21.99
CA SER A 146 -19.60 9.99 22.62
C SER A 146 -18.75 8.74 22.45
N ASP A 147 -18.65 7.93 23.50
CA ASP A 147 -18.02 6.59 23.45
C ASP A 147 -19.02 5.49 23.07
N ALA A 148 -20.29 5.85 22.82
CA ALA A 148 -21.32 4.93 22.39
C ALA A 148 -20.99 4.31 21.02
N PRO A 149 -21.62 3.18 20.64
CA PRO A 149 -21.34 2.55 19.35
C PRO A 149 -21.43 3.54 18.17
N PRO A 150 -20.51 3.43 17.18
CA PRO A 150 -20.34 4.45 16.15
C PRO A 150 -21.59 4.69 15.29
N GLN A 151 -21.85 5.95 14.94
CA GLN A 151 -22.98 6.32 14.07
C GLN A 151 -22.71 6.12 12.58
N ILE A 152 -21.44 6.16 12.16
CA ILE A 152 -21.02 5.94 10.78
C ILE A 152 -20.39 4.56 10.60
N PRO A 153 -20.52 3.93 9.43
CA PRO A 153 -19.82 2.68 9.12
C PRO A 153 -18.33 2.89 8.84
N ALA A 154 -17.57 1.79 8.80
CA ALA A 154 -16.13 1.80 8.49
C ALA A 154 -15.72 0.83 7.37
N ILE A 155 -14.66 1.15 6.64
CA ILE A 155 -13.84 0.20 5.89
C ILE A 155 -12.50 0.06 6.62
N LEU A 156 -12.08 -1.18 6.87
CA LEU A 156 -10.84 -1.46 7.59
C LEU A 156 -9.66 -1.65 6.62
N SER A 157 -8.50 -1.10 6.99
CA SER A 157 -7.19 -1.39 6.40
C SER A 157 -6.35 -2.16 7.43
N LEU A 158 -6.18 -3.45 7.17
CA LEU A 158 -5.41 -4.39 7.99
C LEU A 158 -4.26 -4.95 7.16
N GLY A 159 -3.25 -5.57 7.77
CA GLY A 159 -2.14 -6.11 6.99
C GLY A 159 -1.30 -7.17 7.69
N THR A 160 -0.42 -7.80 6.92
CA THR A 160 0.44 -8.89 7.41
C THR A 160 1.38 -8.44 8.54
N SER A 161 1.95 -7.25 8.42
CA SER A 161 2.98 -6.71 9.32
C SER A 161 3.11 -5.19 9.16
N MET A 162 4.05 -4.59 9.89
CA MET A 162 4.49 -3.22 9.61
C MET A 162 4.99 -3.15 8.17
N ASN A 163 4.85 -1.98 7.55
CA ASN A 163 5.31 -1.73 6.18
C ASN A 163 4.64 -2.57 5.07
N ALA A 164 3.62 -3.38 5.37
CA ALA A 164 2.86 -4.13 4.36
C ALA A 164 2.08 -3.24 3.37
N GLY A 165 1.95 -1.94 3.66
CA GLY A 165 1.24 -0.96 2.82
C GLY A 165 -0.15 -0.58 3.35
N LYS A 166 -0.42 -0.79 4.65
CA LYS A 166 -1.70 -0.44 5.30
C LYS A 166 -2.05 1.03 5.18
N THR A 167 -1.13 1.93 5.54
CA THR A 167 -1.31 3.39 5.42
C THR A 167 -1.64 3.77 3.97
N LEU A 168 -0.80 3.35 3.01
CA LEU A 168 -1.02 3.69 1.60
C LEU A 168 -2.35 3.11 1.06
N THR A 169 -2.75 1.93 1.53
CA THR A 169 -4.05 1.33 1.19
C THR A 169 -5.20 2.17 1.76
N ALA A 170 -5.10 2.60 3.01
CA ALA A 170 -6.07 3.49 3.65
C ALA A 170 -6.15 4.85 2.92
N THR A 171 -5.01 5.50 2.68
CA THR A 171 -4.88 6.73 1.88
C THR A 171 -5.55 6.59 0.51
N SER A 172 -5.33 5.46 -0.16
CA SER A 172 -5.87 5.23 -1.50
C SER A 172 -7.39 5.06 -1.48
N MET A 173 -7.93 4.36 -0.48
CA MET A 173 -9.38 4.26 -0.26
C MET A 173 -10.01 5.61 0.08
N VAL A 174 -9.35 6.43 0.92
CA VAL A 174 -9.80 7.80 1.21
C VAL A 174 -9.99 8.57 -0.09
N ARG A 175 -8.97 8.61 -0.95
CA ARG A 175 -9.04 9.31 -2.23
C ARG A 175 -10.16 8.76 -3.13
N GLY A 176 -10.33 7.43 -3.18
CA GLY A 176 -11.42 6.78 -3.92
C GLY A 176 -12.81 7.20 -3.43
N PHE A 177 -13.05 7.22 -2.12
CA PHE A 177 -14.31 7.70 -1.57
C PHE A 177 -14.54 9.20 -1.77
N LYS A 178 -13.49 10.02 -1.66
CA LYS A 178 -13.57 11.46 -1.91
C LYS A 178 -13.99 11.78 -3.35
N ARG A 179 -13.48 11.03 -4.33
CA ARG A 179 -13.90 11.14 -5.73
C ARG A 179 -15.40 10.90 -5.93
N LEU A 180 -16.00 10.04 -5.13
CA LEU A 180 -17.43 9.75 -5.16
C LEU A 180 -18.27 10.76 -4.37
N GLY A 181 -17.67 11.84 -3.87
CA GLY A 181 -18.37 12.87 -3.11
C GLY A 181 -18.70 12.49 -1.66
N PHE A 182 -18.12 11.41 -1.12
CA PHE A 182 -18.27 11.11 0.31
C PHE A 182 -17.45 12.08 1.16
N LYS A 183 -17.97 12.38 2.35
CA LYS A 183 -17.18 12.93 3.45
C LYS A 183 -16.54 11.78 4.22
N VAL A 184 -15.22 11.77 4.30
CA VAL A 184 -14.44 10.62 4.76
C VAL A 184 -13.66 10.99 6.01
N ALA A 185 -13.80 10.16 7.04
CA ALA A 185 -12.93 10.16 8.19
C ALA A 185 -11.78 9.17 7.96
N ALA A 186 -10.53 9.60 8.07
CA ALA A 186 -9.38 8.72 8.06
C ALA A 186 -8.87 8.55 9.49
N LEU A 187 -8.94 7.32 10.01
CA LEU A 187 -8.63 7.01 11.40
C LEU A 187 -7.50 6.00 11.50
N LYS A 188 -6.59 6.20 12.46
CA LYS A 188 -5.65 5.16 12.90
C LYS A 188 -5.87 4.87 14.39
N ILE A 189 -6.39 3.69 14.71
CA ILE A 189 -6.88 3.40 16.08
C ILE A 189 -5.84 2.72 16.97
N THR A 190 -4.73 2.28 16.39
CA THR A 190 -3.62 1.65 17.12
C THR A 190 -2.27 2.08 16.55
N GLY A 191 -1.23 2.02 17.39
CA GLY A 191 0.15 2.30 17.01
C GLY A 191 0.88 3.18 18.01
N THR A 192 1.87 3.92 17.51
CA THR A 192 2.71 4.85 18.27
C THR A 192 2.63 6.23 17.64
N GLY A 193 2.39 7.28 18.44
CA GLY A 193 2.09 8.61 17.94
C GLY A 193 3.19 9.13 17.01
N ALA A 194 2.84 9.30 15.74
CA ALA A 194 3.66 9.89 14.68
C ALA A 194 2.70 10.43 13.61
N GLY A 195 2.99 11.61 13.08
CA GLY A 195 2.06 12.31 12.20
C GLY A 195 2.09 11.85 10.76
N GLY A 196 3.15 11.13 10.33
CA GLY A 196 3.30 10.67 8.95
C GLY A 196 2.05 9.99 8.36
N ASP A 197 1.39 9.11 9.12
CA ASP A 197 0.17 8.43 8.68
C ASP A 197 -1.04 9.39 8.61
N MET A 198 -1.12 10.37 9.51
CA MET A 198 -2.19 11.37 9.56
C MET A 198 -2.05 12.41 8.43
N TRP A 199 -0.85 12.84 8.11
CA TRP A 199 -0.62 13.87 7.08
C TRP A 199 -0.98 13.34 5.69
N ILE A 200 -0.53 12.13 5.35
CA ILE A 200 -0.76 11.56 4.02
C ILE A 200 -2.25 11.32 3.72
N VAL A 201 -3.06 10.93 4.71
CA VAL A 201 -4.51 10.78 4.52
C VAL A 201 -5.23 12.13 4.43
N SER A 202 -4.70 13.16 5.09
CA SER A 202 -5.19 14.54 4.95
C SER A 202 -4.92 15.07 3.53
N ASP A 203 -3.71 14.84 3.00
CA ASP A 203 -3.34 15.20 1.64
C ASP A 203 -4.14 14.42 0.57
N ALA A 204 -4.58 13.21 0.90
CA ALA A 204 -5.50 12.43 0.06
C ALA A 204 -6.94 12.96 0.05
N GLY A 205 -7.24 13.96 0.90
CA GLY A 205 -8.50 14.68 0.93
C GLY A 205 -9.49 14.23 2.01
N ALA A 206 -9.05 13.50 3.04
CA ALA A 206 -9.91 13.20 4.19
C ALA A 206 -10.46 14.50 4.80
N ASP A 207 -11.76 14.52 5.11
CA ASP A 207 -12.40 15.67 5.74
C ASP A 207 -12.03 15.76 7.23
N VAL A 208 -11.78 14.60 7.84
CA VAL A 208 -11.35 14.45 9.23
C VAL A 208 -10.23 13.41 9.27
N SER A 209 -9.06 13.77 9.79
CA SER A 209 -7.93 12.86 9.99
C SER A 209 -7.57 12.81 11.46
N LEU A 210 -7.69 11.64 12.09
CA LEU A 210 -7.47 11.47 13.53
C LEU A 210 -6.70 10.18 13.81
N ASP A 211 -6.00 10.14 14.95
CA ASP A 211 -5.42 8.92 15.48
C ASP A 211 -5.72 8.74 16.97
N PHE A 212 -5.29 7.61 17.54
CA PHE A 212 -5.43 7.30 18.97
C PHE A 212 -4.84 8.37 19.91
N THR A 213 -3.94 9.23 19.45
CA THR A 213 -3.44 10.34 20.28
C THR A 213 -4.45 11.49 20.39
N ASP A 214 -5.37 11.66 19.43
CA ASP A 214 -6.54 12.53 19.59
C ASP A 214 -7.53 11.99 20.63
N ALA A 215 -7.54 10.66 20.83
CA ALA A 215 -8.29 10.00 21.89
C ALA A 215 -7.55 9.98 23.24
N GLY A 216 -6.35 10.56 23.34
CA GLY A 216 -5.61 10.71 24.59
C GLY A 216 -4.54 9.65 24.85
N TYR A 217 -4.11 8.88 23.85
CA TYR A 217 -3.05 7.87 24.00
C TYR A 217 -1.80 8.26 23.22
N ALA A 218 -0.64 8.37 23.86
CA ALA A 218 0.61 8.59 23.12
C ALA A 218 1.05 7.35 22.30
N SER A 219 0.60 6.16 22.73
CA SER A 219 0.78 4.86 22.09
C SER A 219 -0.30 3.92 22.60
N THR A 220 -0.69 2.92 21.81
CA THR A 220 -1.70 1.92 22.21
C THR A 220 -1.10 0.60 22.70
N TYR A 221 0.23 0.45 22.70
CA TYR A 221 0.86 -0.77 23.22
C TYR A 221 0.61 -0.90 24.73
N LEU A 222 0.10 -2.07 25.15
CA LEU A 222 -0.35 -2.39 26.52
C LEU A 222 -1.61 -1.65 26.99
N VAL A 223 -2.35 -1.02 26.07
CA VAL A 223 -3.69 -0.49 26.37
C VAL A 223 -4.71 -1.62 26.26
N SER A 224 -5.71 -1.64 27.14
CA SER A 224 -6.74 -2.68 27.12
C SER A 224 -7.61 -2.59 25.86
N ILE A 225 -8.10 -3.73 25.36
CA ILE A 225 -9.01 -3.76 24.21
C ILE A 225 -10.28 -2.92 24.45
N PRO A 226 -10.96 -3.00 25.61
CA PRO A 226 -12.10 -2.13 25.90
C PRO A 226 -11.77 -0.64 25.74
N ASP A 227 -10.61 -0.20 26.23
CA ASP A 227 -10.20 1.20 26.14
C ASP A 227 -9.91 1.64 24.70
N ILE A 228 -9.26 0.79 23.90
CA ILE A 228 -9.03 1.04 22.46
C ILE A 228 -10.38 1.16 21.72
N LEU A 229 -11.38 0.35 22.09
CA LEU A 229 -12.70 0.41 21.49
C LEU A 229 -13.47 1.68 21.88
N LEU A 230 -13.42 2.09 23.15
CA LEU A 230 -14.00 3.37 23.60
C LEU A 230 -13.34 4.54 22.87
N ALA A 231 -12.01 4.52 22.74
CA ALA A 231 -11.27 5.50 21.96
C ALA A 231 -11.70 5.51 20.48
N THR A 232 -11.82 4.34 19.86
CA THR A 232 -12.27 4.18 18.46
C THR A 232 -13.67 4.78 18.27
N ASN A 233 -14.60 4.45 19.16
CA ASN A 233 -15.96 4.99 19.14
C ASN A 233 -15.96 6.51 19.24
N ARG A 234 -15.17 7.07 20.15
CA ARG A 234 -15.01 8.51 20.33
C ARG A 234 -14.53 9.21 19.06
N LEU A 235 -13.50 8.67 18.42
CA LEU A 235 -12.96 9.23 17.17
C LEU A 235 -13.98 9.17 16.04
N MET A 236 -14.66 8.04 15.87
CA MET A 236 -15.69 7.88 14.84
C MET A 236 -16.90 8.80 15.08
N ASN A 237 -17.37 8.91 16.32
CA ASN A 237 -18.50 9.78 16.65
C ASN A 237 -18.13 11.26 16.53
N HIS A 238 -16.89 11.64 16.88
CA HIS A 238 -16.42 13.00 16.60
C HIS A 238 -16.45 13.31 15.10
N ALA A 239 -16.00 12.37 14.26
CA ALA A 239 -16.06 12.55 12.81
C ALA A 239 -17.50 12.56 12.28
N ALA A 240 -18.39 11.75 12.85
CA ALA A 240 -19.82 11.76 12.53
C ALA A 240 -20.48 13.10 12.90
N ASP A 241 -20.14 13.69 14.05
CA ASP A 241 -20.61 15.02 14.48
C ASP A 241 -20.14 16.13 13.52
N LEU A 242 -18.99 15.95 12.85
CA LEU A 242 -18.48 16.82 11.78
C LEU A 242 -19.10 16.51 10.40
N GLY A 243 -20.01 15.55 10.33
CA GLY A 243 -20.77 15.19 9.13
C GLY A 243 -20.04 14.25 8.18
N CYS A 244 -19.06 13.47 8.64
CA CYS A 244 -18.50 12.39 7.84
C CYS A 244 -19.55 11.30 7.57
N ASP A 245 -19.42 10.61 6.45
CA ASP A 245 -20.34 9.57 6.00
C ASP A 245 -19.79 8.16 6.23
N ILE A 246 -18.47 8.03 6.22
CA ILE A 246 -17.77 6.75 6.36
C ILE A 246 -16.39 6.98 6.96
N ALA A 247 -15.93 6.03 7.77
CA ALA A 247 -14.56 5.96 8.24
C ALA A 247 -13.72 4.99 7.40
N VAL A 248 -12.49 5.36 7.08
CA VAL A 248 -11.43 4.44 6.64
C VAL A 248 -10.49 4.27 7.82
N ILE A 249 -10.44 3.07 8.40
CA ILE A 249 -9.74 2.79 9.65
C ILE A 249 -8.53 1.91 9.40
N GLU A 250 -7.33 2.41 9.68
CA GLU A 250 -6.13 1.59 9.83
C GLU A 250 -6.05 0.99 11.23
N ILE A 251 -5.82 -0.31 11.29
CA ILE A 251 -5.45 -1.03 12.53
C ILE A 251 -4.01 -1.53 12.38
N ALA A 252 -3.11 -0.98 13.18
CA ALA A 252 -1.74 -1.44 13.32
C ALA A 252 -1.60 -2.42 14.52
N ASP A 253 -0.63 -3.33 14.55
CA ASP A 253 0.37 -3.58 13.53
C ASP A 253 -0.02 -4.72 12.58
N GLY A 254 0.62 -5.89 12.67
CA GLY A 254 0.24 -7.09 11.92
C GLY A 254 -0.83 -7.90 12.64
N LEU A 255 -1.53 -8.79 11.94
CA LEU A 255 -2.62 -9.60 12.52
C LEU A 255 -2.23 -10.44 13.76
N GLN A 256 -0.96 -10.79 13.89
CA GLN A 256 -0.44 -11.59 15.01
C GLN A 256 0.02 -10.76 16.20
N GLN A 257 0.03 -9.43 16.07
CA GLN A 257 0.26 -8.56 17.20
C GLN A 257 -0.90 -8.72 18.19
N LEU A 258 -0.60 -8.84 19.48
CA LEU A 258 -1.54 -9.31 20.51
C LEU A 258 -2.86 -8.51 20.54
N GLU A 259 -2.77 -7.19 20.56
CA GLU A 259 -3.93 -6.30 20.58
C GLU A 259 -4.70 -6.39 19.26
N THR A 260 -3.99 -6.43 18.13
CA THR A 260 -4.61 -6.55 16.79
C THR A 260 -5.39 -7.87 16.66
N ALA A 261 -4.79 -8.99 17.10
CA ALA A 261 -5.41 -10.31 17.08
C ALA A 261 -6.71 -10.36 17.90
N GLN A 262 -6.78 -9.61 19.00
CA GLN A 262 -8.01 -9.49 19.80
C GLN A 262 -9.03 -8.56 19.15
N LEU A 263 -8.59 -7.41 18.61
CA LEU A 263 -9.48 -6.44 17.94
C LEU A 263 -10.21 -7.05 16.75
N ILE A 264 -9.52 -7.79 15.88
CA ILE A 264 -10.14 -8.39 14.68
C ILE A 264 -11.24 -9.42 15.01
N ARG A 265 -11.22 -10.00 16.22
CA ARG A 265 -12.24 -10.95 16.69
C ARG A 265 -13.34 -10.28 17.51
N HIS A 266 -13.20 -9.00 17.82
CA HIS A 266 -14.14 -8.31 18.70
C HIS A 266 -15.43 -7.94 17.95
N PRO A 267 -16.63 -8.28 18.49
CA PRO A 267 -17.89 -8.02 17.80
C PRO A 267 -18.10 -6.55 17.41
N ALA A 268 -17.64 -5.60 18.24
CA ALA A 268 -17.74 -4.18 17.94
C ALA A 268 -17.02 -3.77 16.63
N ILE A 269 -15.85 -4.37 16.33
CA ILE A 269 -15.11 -4.10 15.08
C ILE A 269 -15.86 -4.69 13.89
N LEU A 270 -16.38 -5.91 14.03
CA LEU A 270 -17.17 -6.59 12.98
C LEU A 270 -18.50 -5.89 12.67
N ASP A 271 -19.13 -5.34 13.71
CA ASP A 271 -20.41 -4.63 13.64
C ASP A 271 -20.27 -3.30 12.88
N MET A 272 -19.22 -2.52 13.16
CA MET A 272 -18.98 -1.24 12.47
C MET A 272 -18.42 -1.38 11.04
N ALA A 273 -17.74 -2.49 10.73
CA ALA A 273 -17.05 -2.67 9.46
C ALA A 273 -17.99 -3.14 8.34
N VAL A 274 -18.09 -2.36 7.26
CA VAL A 274 -18.72 -2.79 6.01
C VAL A 274 -17.88 -3.88 5.36
N GLY A 275 -16.56 -3.73 5.37
CA GLY A 275 -15.61 -4.74 4.93
C GLY A 275 -14.17 -4.35 5.21
N THR A 276 -13.26 -5.24 4.84
CA THR A 276 -11.82 -5.12 5.10
C THR A 276 -11.03 -5.22 3.79
N VAL A 277 -10.06 -4.32 3.59
CA VAL A 277 -8.99 -4.48 2.59
C VAL A 277 -7.73 -4.91 3.31
N PHE A 278 -7.09 -5.96 2.80
CA PHE A 278 -5.92 -6.56 3.45
C PHE A 278 -4.64 -6.27 2.66
N ALA A 279 -3.74 -5.52 3.28
CA ALA A 279 -2.42 -5.17 2.74
C ALA A 279 -1.39 -6.27 3.06
N ALA A 280 -0.87 -6.93 2.04
CA ALA A 280 0.05 -8.05 2.19
C ALA A 280 1.45 -7.76 1.62
N TYR A 281 2.44 -8.46 2.17
CA TYR A 281 3.83 -8.38 1.72
C TYR A 281 4.14 -9.36 0.57
N ASP A 282 3.58 -10.57 0.65
CA ASP A 282 3.77 -11.68 -0.28
C ASP A 282 2.49 -12.54 -0.40
N ALA A 283 2.49 -13.52 -1.29
CA ALA A 283 1.33 -14.35 -1.59
C ALA A 283 0.90 -15.29 -0.44
N MET A 284 1.86 -15.83 0.32
CA MET A 284 1.55 -16.69 1.47
C MET A 284 0.94 -15.88 2.61
N GLY A 285 1.53 -14.72 2.91
CA GLY A 285 1.00 -13.77 3.89
C GLY A 285 -0.38 -13.27 3.50
N ALA A 286 -0.63 -13.01 2.20
CA ALA A 286 -1.94 -12.68 1.68
C ALA A 286 -2.95 -13.79 1.95
N LYS A 287 -2.64 -15.03 1.58
CA LYS A 287 -3.53 -16.19 1.79
C LYS A 287 -3.84 -16.40 3.27
N TYR A 288 -2.81 -16.49 4.10
CA TYR A 288 -2.97 -16.75 5.52
C TYR A 288 -3.74 -15.63 6.23
N GLY A 289 -3.43 -14.36 5.93
CA GLY A 289 -4.14 -13.24 6.53
C GLY A 289 -5.61 -13.19 6.12
N VAL A 290 -5.94 -13.51 4.87
CA VAL A 290 -7.33 -13.63 4.41
C VAL A 290 -8.07 -14.75 5.17
N ASP A 291 -7.44 -15.90 5.38
CA ASP A 291 -8.04 -17.01 6.13
C ASP A 291 -8.33 -16.60 7.58
N VAL A 292 -7.34 -16.02 8.26
CA VAL A 292 -7.48 -15.54 9.65
C VAL A 292 -8.60 -14.51 9.78
N LEU A 293 -8.69 -13.57 8.84
CA LEU A 293 -9.74 -12.55 8.86
C LEU A 293 -11.13 -13.14 8.59
N ARG A 294 -11.24 -14.08 7.64
CA ARG A 294 -12.51 -14.77 7.37
C ARG A 294 -12.94 -15.63 8.55
N GLU A 295 -12.02 -16.34 9.20
CA GLU A 295 -12.27 -17.10 10.43
C GLU A 295 -12.74 -16.19 11.57
N ALA A 296 -12.17 -14.99 11.68
CA ALA A 296 -12.61 -13.97 12.62
C ALA A 296 -13.95 -13.30 12.25
N GLY A 297 -14.55 -13.62 11.10
CA GLY A 297 -15.86 -13.12 10.68
C GLY A 297 -15.83 -11.87 9.79
N HIS A 298 -14.66 -11.43 9.34
CA HIS A 298 -14.56 -10.28 8.44
C HIS A 298 -15.02 -10.61 7.02
N SER A 299 -15.69 -9.65 6.39
CA SER A 299 -15.88 -9.62 4.94
C SER A 299 -14.66 -8.98 4.27
N VAL A 300 -13.70 -9.81 3.87
CA VAL A 300 -12.50 -9.35 3.16
C VAL A 300 -12.85 -9.07 1.69
N LEU A 301 -12.74 -7.81 1.29
CA LEU A 301 -13.18 -7.30 -0.01
C LEU A 301 -12.09 -7.40 -1.08
N ALA A 302 -10.84 -7.20 -0.69
CA ALA A 302 -9.72 -7.07 -1.61
C ALA A 302 -8.37 -7.27 -0.93
N LEU A 303 -7.36 -7.56 -1.74
CA LEU A 303 -5.95 -7.50 -1.37
C LEU A 303 -5.32 -6.19 -1.89
N SER A 304 -4.26 -5.73 -1.22
CA SER A 304 -3.43 -4.58 -1.62
C SER A 304 -2.03 -4.75 -1.00
N GLY A 305 -1.22 -3.71 -1.02
CA GLY A 305 0.05 -3.63 -0.29
C GLY A 305 1.29 -3.89 -1.15
N ARG A 306 2.41 -4.17 -0.49
CA ARG A 306 3.71 -4.38 -1.16
C ARG A 306 3.71 -5.54 -2.13
N LEU A 307 2.86 -6.54 -1.92
CA LEU A 307 2.61 -7.64 -2.85
C LEU A 307 2.36 -7.14 -4.29
N GLY A 308 1.69 -6.00 -4.45
CA GLY A 308 1.38 -5.41 -5.76
C GLY A 308 2.61 -5.06 -6.60
N LEU A 309 3.82 -5.03 -6.02
CA LEU A 309 5.07 -4.82 -6.74
C LEU A 309 5.57 -6.10 -7.45
N SER A 310 5.00 -7.26 -7.16
CA SER A 310 5.38 -8.55 -7.75
C SER A 310 4.25 -9.11 -8.62
N PRO A 311 4.32 -8.98 -9.96
CA PRO A 311 3.27 -9.51 -10.83
C PRO A 311 3.01 -11.02 -10.67
N LEU A 312 4.06 -11.81 -10.42
CA LEU A 312 3.91 -13.25 -10.16
C LEU A 312 3.32 -13.50 -8.77
N GLY A 313 3.77 -12.76 -7.75
CA GLY A 313 3.20 -12.84 -6.41
C GLY A 313 1.72 -12.47 -6.38
N VAL A 314 1.30 -11.46 -7.15
CA VAL A 314 -0.10 -11.10 -7.35
C VAL A 314 -0.90 -12.30 -7.88
N ARG A 315 -0.44 -12.93 -8.96
CA ARG A 315 -1.13 -14.12 -9.53
C ARG A 315 -1.26 -15.25 -8.52
N GLU A 316 -0.19 -15.52 -7.77
CA GLU A 316 -0.19 -16.54 -6.71
C GLU A 316 -1.17 -16.20 -5.59
N ALA A 317 -1.19 -14.95 -5.14
CA ALA A 317 -2.07 -14.48 -4.06
C ALA A 317 -3.54 -14.51 -4.48
N GLU A 318 -3.87 -14.06 -5.69
CA GLU A 318 -5.22 -14.10 -6.23
C GLU A 318 -5.70 -15.55 -6.38
N ALA A 319 -4.86 -16.43 -6.94
CA ALA A 319 -5.17 -17.85 -7.09
C ALA A 319 -5.38 -18.54 -5.74
N ALA A 320 -4.57 -18.21 -4.72
CA ALA A 320 -4.66 -18.83 -3.40
C ALA A 320 -5.85 -18.29 -2.59
N SER A 321 -6.06 -16.97 -2.57
CA SER A 321 -7.06 -16.31 -1.70
C SER A 321 -8.46 -16.22 -2.33
N GLY A 322 -8.54 -16.27 -3.65
CA GLY A 322 -9.75 -15.99 -4.43
C GLY A 322 -10.17 -14.52 -4.39
N LEU A 323 -9.26 -13.61 -4.03
CA LEU A 323 -9.51 -12.16 -3.97
C LEU A 323 -8.57 -11.43 -4.93
N ARG A 324 -9.10 -10.43 -5.62
CA ARG A 324 -8.30 -9.54 -6.49
C ARG A 324 -7.34 -8.69 -5.67
N VAL A 325 -6.13 -8.50 -6.18
CA VAL A 325 -5.19 -7.49 -5.70
C VAL A 325 -5.44 -6.18 -6.44
N TYR A 326 -5.64 -5.09 -5.69
CA TYR A 326 -5.78 -3.75 -6.23
C TYR A 326 -4.50 -2.96 -5.95
N SER A 327 -4.00 -2.28 -6.98
CA SER A 327 -2.96 -1.28 -6.83
C SER A 327 -3.48 -0.04 -6.08
N PRO A 328 -2.59 0.76 -5.48
CA PRO A 328 -2.96 2.06 -4.91
C PRO A 328 -3.72 2.95 -5.90
N PHE A 329 -3.33 2.97 -7.18
CA PHE A 329 -3.99 3.77 -8.21
C PHE A 329 -5.42 3.31 -8.49
N GLU A 330 -5.65 2.00 -8.62
CA GLU A 330 -7.01 1.47 -8.81
C GLU A 330 -7.91 1.78 -7.60
N LEU A 331 -7.38 1.70 -6.38
CA LEU A 331 -8.13 2.09 -5.18
C LEU A 331 -8.46 3.60 -5.17
N GLN A 332 -7.51 4.44 -5.58
CA GLN A 332 -7.70 5.90 -5.69
C GLN A 332 -8.72 6.30 -6.75
N GLU A 333 -8.85 5.52 -7.82
CA GLU A 333 -9.89 5.69 -8.85
C GLU A 333 -11.23 5.02 -8.48
N GLY A 334 -11.32 4.45 -7.28
CA GLY A 334 -12.56 3.89 -6.76
C GLY A 334 -12.94 2.54 -7.37
N MET A 335 -11.98 1.79 -7.94
CA MET A 335 -12.25 0.47 -8.54
C MET A 335 -12.77 -0.58 -7.55
N LEU A 336 -12.63 -0.33 -6.25
CA LEU A 336 -13.18 -1.19 -5.19
C LEU A 336 -14.69 -0.99 -4.96
N ILE A 337 -15.27 0.10 -5.49
CA ILE A 337 -16.65 0.50 -5.19
C ILE A 337 -17.70 -0.54 -5.59
N PRO A 338 -17.63 -1.22 -6.75
CA PRO A 338 -18.57 -2.29 -7.07
C PRO A 338 -18.63 -3.38 -5.98
N VAL A 339 -17.48 -3.74 -5.40
CA VAL A 339 -17.37 -4.72 -4.32
C VAL A 339 -17.97 -4.16 -3.02
N ILE A 340 -17.70 -2.89 -2.70
CA ILE A 340 -18.27 -2.21 -1.53
C ILE A 340 -19.79 -2.11 -1.64
N ARG A 341 -20.35 -1.82 -2.83
CA ARG A 341 -21.80 -1.72 -3.06
C ARG A 341 -22.54 -3.03 -2.80
N ASP A 342 -22.03 -4.13 -3.36
CA ASP A 342 -22.60 -5.47 -3.16
C ASP A 342 -22.60 -5.82 -1.67
N GLN A 343 -21.48 -5.56 -0.99
CA GLN A 343 -21.38 -5.78 0.44
C GLN A 343 -22.29 -4.88 1.27
N ALA A 344 -22.37 -3.59 0.96
CA ALA A 344 -23.27 -2.65 1.64
C ALA A 344 -24.74 -3.08 1.48
N SER A 345 -25.13 -3.53 0.29
CA SER A 345 -26.48 -4.03 0.00
C SER A 345 -26.87 -5.20 0.90
N ARG A 346 -25.94 -6.13 1.15
CA ARG A 346 -26.15 -7.25 2.08
C ARG A 346 -26.30 -6.81 3.54
N ARG A 347 -25.69 -5.68 3.92
CA ARG A 347 -25.71 -5.17 5.31
C ARG A 347 -26.92 -4.29 5.64
N ILE A 348 -27.65 -3.75 4.65
CA ILE A 348 -28.83 -2.88 4.86
C ILE A 348 -29.81 -3.50 5.86
N ALA A 349 -30.23 -4.75 5.63
CA ALA A 349 -31.21 -5.43 6.49
C ALA A 349 -30.60 -5.91 7.83
N ALA A 350 -29.31 -6.19 7.87
CA ALA A 350 -28.64 -6.76 9.03
C ALA A 350 -28.21 -5.72 10.08
N HIS A 351 -28.07 -4.44 9.69
CA HIS A 351 -27.51 -3.39 10.55
C HIS A 351 -28.34 -2.10 10.49
N PRO A 352 -29.49 -2.03 11.21
CA PRO A 352 -30.39 -0.87 11.17
C PRO A 352 -29.73 0.46 11.54
N ARG A 353 -28.76 0.44 12.47
CA ARG A 353 -28.04 1.65 12.91
C ARG A 353 -27.32 2.37 11.76
N HIS A 354 -26.82 1.63 10.77
CA HIS A 354 -26.06 2.17 9.64
C HIS A 354 -26.85 2.11 8.33
N GLN A 355 -28.15 1.82 8.39
CA GLN A 355 -28.98 1.54 7.21
C GLN A 355 -28.89 2.65 6.17
N HIS A 356 -29.06 3.92 6.58
CA HIS A 356 -28.98 5.07 5.68
C HIS A 356 -27.63 5.16 4.95
N PHE A 357 -26.51 4.93 5.65
CA PHE A 357 -25.18 4.95 5.06
C PHE A 357 -24.96 3.76 4.13
N HIS A 358 -25.46 2.58 4.49
CA HIS A 358 -25.40 1.38 3.64
C HIS A 358 -26.21 1.56 2.35
N GLU A 359 -27.39 2.17 2.42
CA GLU A 359 -28.19 2.52 1.23
C GLU A 359 -27.43 3.47 0.31
N ARG A 360 -26.80 4.50 0.88
CA ARG A 360 -26.00 5.46 0.11
C ARG A 360 -24.77 4.82 -0.53
N LEU A 361 -24.09 3.93 0.19
CA LEU A 361 -22.97 3.15 -0.34
C LEU A 361 -23.42 2.19 -1.44
N ALA A 362 -24.56 1.52 -1.29
CA ALA A 362 -25.11 0.61 -2.30
C ALA A 362 -25.53 1.34 -3.60
N GLN A 363 -25.96 2.58 -3.46
CA GLN A 363 -26.33 3.46 -4.57
C GLN A 363 -25.15 4.24 -5.16
N ALA A 364 -23.95 4.18 -4.56
CA ALA A 364 -22.78 4.88 -5.05
C ALA A 364 -22.48 4.43 -6.49
N VAL A 365 -22.58 5.36 -7.44
CA VAL A 365 -22.18 5.13 -8.82
C VAL A 365 -20.82 5.79 -8.98
N LEU A 366 -19.82 5.04 -9.47
CA LEU A 366 -18.61 5.65 -10.00
C LEU A 366 -19.05 6.59 -11.12
N PRO A 367 -18.88 7.92 -11.00
CA PRO A 367 -19.17 8.82 -12.10
C PRO A 367 -18.52 8.27 -13.38
N SER A 368 -19.20 8.37 -14.52
CA SER A 368 -18.69 7.90 -15.81
C SER A 368 -17.26 8.39 -16.08
N ASP A 369 -16.98 9.60 -15.61
CA ASP A 369 -15.75 10.38 -15.73
C ASP A 369 -14.66 9.94 -14.72
N ILE A 370 -15.06 9.21 -13.66
CA ILE A 370 -14.18 8.67 -12.60
C ILE A 370 -13.91 7.18 -12.82
N ALA A 371 -14.83 6.47 -13.47
CA ALA A 371 -14.54 5.18 -14.10
C ALA A 371 -13.49 5.30 -15.24
N LEU A 372 -13.04 6.53 -15.53
CA LEU A 372 -12.09 6.91 -16.57
C LEU A 372 -10.77 7.46 -16.01
N GLY A 373 -10.44 7.19 -14.75
CA GLY A 373 -9.26 7.71 -14.04
C GLY A 373 -7.89 7.59 -14.73
N ASN A 374 -7.78 6.76 -15.77
CA ASN A 374 -6.78 6.87 -16.84
C ASN A 374 -7.14 5.98 -18.07
N LEU A 375 -8.44 5.83 -18.32
CA LEU A 375 -8.94 4.75 -19.19
C LEU A 375 -9.39 5.30 -20.55
N ILE A 376 -8.42 5.56 -21.44
CA ILE A 376 -8.62 5.87 -22.87
C ILE A 376 -9.27 7.24 -23.12
N PRO A 377 -8.60 8.20 -23.79
CA PRO A 377 -9.14 9.54 -24.02
C PRO A 377 -10.54 9.48 -24.64
N SER A 378 -11.49 10.22 -24.07
CA SER A 378 -12.58 10.79 -24.85
C SER A 378 -11.96 11.79 -25.81
N ALA A 379 -12.39 11.74 -27.07
CA ALA A 379 -11.88 12.67 -28.07
C ALA A 379 -12.09 14.13 -27.61
N GLU A 380 -11.09 14.95 -27.98
CA GLU A 380 -11.07 16.42 -27.93
C GLU A 380 -10.63 17.06 -26.61
N THR A 381 -9.37 16.82 -26.21
CA THR A 381 -8.41 17.93 -26.00
C THR A 381 -6.97 17.39 -25.93
N GLU A 382 -6.09 18.02 -26.69
CA GLU A 382 -4.70 17.61 -26.92
C GLU A 382 -3.85 17.65 -25.64
N GLY A 383 -3.11 16.57 -25.38
CA GLY A 383 -1.89 16.60 -24.56
C GLY A 383 -1.96 16.01 -23.15
N ALA A 384 -2.14 14.68 -23.00
CA ALA A 384 -1.72 13.95 -21.78
C ALA A 384 -1.45 12.47 -22.08
N ARG A 385 -0.40 11.90 -21.46
CA ARG A 385 0.09 10.52 -21.70
C ARG A 385 -0.74 9.46 -20.93
N PRO A 386 -0.89 8.22 -21.45
CA PRO A 386 -1.63 7.14 -20.79
C PRO A 386 -0.88 6.46 -19.62
N ASP A 387 -1.63 5.83 -18.72
CA ASP A 387 -1.16 5.25 -17.44
C ASP A 387 -0.89 3.72 -17.53
N ALA A 388 0.09 3.21 -16.78
CA ALA A 388 0.82 1.96 -17.09
C ALA A 388 0.03 0.63 -17.02
N LEU A 389 -1.04 0.51 -16.23
CA LEU A 389 -1.77 -0.76 -16.01
C LEU A 389 -2.87 -1.01 -17.06
N THR A 390 -3.64 0.02 -17.42
CA THR A 390 -4.56 -0.01 -18.57
C THR A 390 -3.80 -0.17 -19.87
N THR A 391 -2.64 0.48 -19.93
CA THR A 391 -1.66 0.32 -20.99
C THR A 391 -1.12 -1.11 -21.04
N ALA A 392 -0.87 -1.78 -19.90
CA ALA A 392 -0.45 -3.18 -19.88
C ALA A 392 -1.52 -4.14 -20.41
N LEU A 393 -2.77 -4.04 -19.94
CA LEU A 393 -3.86 -4.88 -20.47
C LEU A 393 -4.13 -4.60 -21.94
N ALA A 394 -4.14 -3.34 -22.37
CA ALA A 394 -4.30 -2.98 -23.77
C ALA A 394 -3.13 -3.50 -24.63
N ARG A 395 -1.89 -3.44 -24.12
CA ARG A 395 -0.72 -4.05 -24.76
C ARG A 395 -0.83 -5.57 -24.84
N ASP A 396 -1.36 -6.24 -23.81
CA ASP A 396 -1.56 -7.70 -23.83
C ASP A 396 -2.65 -8.11 -24.83
N LEU A 397 -3.78 -7.40 -24.87
CA LEU A 397 -4.84 -7.61 -25.86
C LEU A 397 -4.34 -7.38 -27.29
N LEU A 398 -3.59 -6.28 -27.51
CA LEU A 398 -2.95 -5.98 -28.78
C LEU A 398 -1.90 -7.02 -29.16
N SER A 399 -1.09 -7.47 -28.20
CA SER A 399 -0.09 -8.52 -28.40
C SER A 399 -0.74 -9.81 -28.86
N ARG A 400 -1.82 -10.27 -28.21
CA ARG A 400 -2.55 -11.47 -28.63
C ARG A 400 -3.21 -11.34 -30.00
N ALA A 401 -3.80 -10.18 -30.29
CA ALA A 401 -4.38 -9.92 -31.60
C ALA A 401 -3.30 -9.90 -32.70
N ALA A 402 -2.15 -9.27 -32.43
CA ALA A 402 -1.00 -9.22 -33.32
C ALA A 402 -0.38 -10.60 -33.56
N GLU A 403 -0.14 -11.39 -32.50
CA GLU A 403 0.37 -12.77 -32.59
C GLU A 403 -0.54 -13.65 -33.45
N HIS A 404 -1.86 -13.54 -33.25
CA HIS A 404 -2.84 -14.26 -34.05
C HIS A 404 -2.78 -13.84 -35.53
N LEU A 405 -2.81 -12.54 -35.81
CA LEU A 405 -2.72 -12.01 -37.16
C LEU A 405 -1.44 -12.46 -37.86
N MET A 406 -0.29 -12.34 -37.20
CA MET A 406 0.98 -12.79 -37.77
C MET A 406 1.02 -14.28 -38.04
N GLY A 407 0.38 -15.07 -37.16
CA GLY A 407 0.16 -16.48 -37.38
C GLY A 407 -0.64 -16.75 -38.66
N ARG A 408 -1.72 -16.02 -38.91
CA ARG A 408 -2.55 -16.22 -40.11
C ARG A 408 -1.84 -15.78 -41.39
N GLU A 409 -1.15 -14.64 -41.37
CA GLU A 409 -0.43 -14.12 -42.54
C GLU A 409 0.74 -15.03 -42.94
N ALA A 410 1.53 -15.51 -41.97
CA ALA A 410 2.61 -16.43 -42.25
C ALA A 410 2.11 -17.80 -42.75
N ASP A 411 0.93 -18.27 -42.30
CA ASP A 411 0.31 -19.50 -42.84
C ASP A 411 -0.11 -19.31 -44.29
N ALA A 412 -0.69 -18.16 -44.62
CA ALA A 412 -1.08 -17.82 -45.98
C ALA A 412 0.14 -17.78 -46.93
N LEU A 413 1.24 -17.18 -46.49
CA LEU A 413 2.50 -17.13 -47.25
C LEU A 413 3.16 -18.51 -47.41
N CYS A 414 3.15 -19.33 -46.35
CA CYS A 414 3.61 -20.72 -46.41
C CYS A 414 2.67 -21.62 -47.24
N GLY A 415 1.42 -21.22 -47.43
CA GLY A 415 0.35 -21.99 -48.07
C GLY A 415 -0.14 -23.18 -47.24
N VAL A 416 0.34 -23.32 -46.01
CA VAL A 416 -0.01 -24.41 -45.08
C VAL A 416 0.05 -23.89 -43.64
N PRO A 417 -0.80 -24.40 -42.74
CA PRO A 417 -0.73 -24.05 -41.32
C PRO A 417 0.59 -24.44 -40.66
N TYR A 418 0.97 -23.71 -39.62
CA TYR A 418 2.16 -23.98 -38.83
C TYR A 418 2.13 -25.41 -38.27
N GLY A 419 3.22 -26.16 -38.46
CA GLY A 419 3.35 -27.56 -38.04
C GLY A 419 2.77 -28.61 -39.01
N GLU A 420 1.94 -28.23 -39.98
CA GLU A 420 1.33 -29.19 -40.92
C GLU A 420 2.23 -29.54 -42.10
N ARG A 421 2.48 -30.84 -42.34
CA ARG A 421 3.24 -31.33 -43.50
C ARG A 421 2.31 -31.54 -44.70
N ARG A 422 2.29 -30.61 -45.66
CA ARG A 422 1.60 -30.79 -46.95
C ARG A 422 2.52 -30.53 -48.14
N ARG A 423 2.24 -31.19 -49.27
CA ARG A 423 3.05 -31.15 -50.50
C ARG A 423 2.98 -29.81 -51.25
N ASN A 424 1.94 -29.01 -51.02
CA ASN A 424 1.70 -27.71 -51.66
C ASN A 424 2.30 -26.51 -50.89
N ARG A 425 3.22 -26.77 -49.94
CA ARG A 425 3.89 -25.74 -49.14
C ARG A 425 4.79 -24.86 -50.01
N LYS A 426 4.63 -23.56 -49.89
CA LYS A 426 5.38 -22.53 -50.63
C LYS A 426 6.65 -22.08 -49.88
N ASP A 427 6.61 -22.11 -48.54
CA ASP A 427 7.73 -21.70 -47.68
C ASP A 427 7.68 -22.39 -46.29
N TRP A 428 8.70 -22.23 -45.46
CA TRP A 428 8.79 -22.77 -44.10
C TRP A 428 9.01 -21.65 -43.07
N ARG A 429 8.37 -21.76 -41.92
CA ARG A 429 8.74 -20.96 -40.75
C ARG A 429 10.03 -21.52 -40.13
N ASN A 430 11.00 -20.66 -39.90
CA ASN A 430 12.31 -20.99 -39.36
C ASN A 430 12.64 -20.15 -38.13
N GLY A 431 11.88 -20.40 -37.05
CA GLY A 431 12.00 -19.67 -35.79
C GLY A 431 11.31 -18.30 -35.83
N PHE A 432 11.67 -17.46 -34.86
CA PHE A 432 11.07 -16.17 -34.61
C PHE A 432 12.16 -15.11 -34.45
N ALA A 433 11.85 -13.87 -34.84
CA ALA A 433 12.59 -12.69 -34.46
C ALA A 433 11.86 -12.00 -33.30
N ALA A 434 12.55 -11.77 -32.19
CA ALA A 434 12.08 -10.80 -31.20
C ALA A 434 12.08 -9.42 -31.86
N THR A 435 10.96 -8.73 -31.81
CA THR A 435 10.78 -7.41 -32.42
C THR A 435 9.90 -6.57 -31.53
N THR A 436 10.40 -5.40 -31.17
CA THR A 436 9.69 -4.42 -30.36
C THR A 436 8.74 -3.62 -31.26
N TRP A 437 7.44 -3.68 -30.99
CA TRP A 437 6.45 -2.82 -31.61
C TRP A 437 6.25 -1.59 -30.73
N THR A 438 6.70 -0.44 -31.23
CA THR A 438 6.55 0.85 -30.54
C THR A 438 5.17 1.42 -30.83
N THR A 439 4.36 1.55 -29.80
CA THR A 439 3.00 2.10 -29.89
C THR A 439 2.85 3.34 -29.02
N ASP A 440 1.76 4.09 -29.22
CA ASP A 440 1.31 5.14 -28.31
C ASP A 440 0.89 4.63 -26.91
N LEU A 441 0.84 3.31 -26.73
CA LEU A 441 0.70 2.58 -25.45
C LEU A 441 2.05 2.00 -24.96
N GLY A 442 3.18 2.46 -25.48
CA GLY A 442 4.50 1.96 -25.12
C GLY A 442 4.94 0.74 -25.95
N GLU A 443 6.00 0.09 -25.49
CA GLU A 443 6.64 -1.00 -26.23
C GLU A 443 5.96 -2.35 -25.95
N ILE A 444 5.70 -3.09 -27.04
CA ILE A 444 5.17 -4.45 -27.03
C ILE A 444 6.22 -5.37 -27.67
N GLU A 445 6.75 -6.32 -26.91
CA GLU A 445 7.65 -7.36 -27.43
C GLU A 445 6.84 -8.42 -28.18
N LEU A 446 7.17 -8.62 -29.45
CA LEU A 446 6.50 -9.60 -30.32
C LEU A 446 7.50 -10.61 -30.88
N MET A 447 7.04 -11.85 -31.04
CA MET A 447 7.79 -12.91 -31.70
C MET A 447 7.33 -13.02 -33.16
N VAL A 448 7.98 -12.26 -34.04
CA VAL A 448 7.64 -12.22 -35.48
C VAL A 448 8.15 -13.49 -36.17
N PRO A 449 7.30 -14.29 -36.84
CA PRO A 449 7.73 -15.48 -37.56
C PRO A 449 8.77 -15.18 -38.65
N ARG A 450 9.85 -15.97 -38.71
CA ARG A 450 10.80 -15.92 -39.85
C ARG A 450 10.40 -16.94 -40.89
N LEU A 451 10.38 -16.56 -42.17
CA LEU A 451 10.21 -17.51 -43.27
C LEU A 451 11.57 -17.83 -43.90
N LYS A 452 11.70 -19.03 -44.47
CA LYS A 452 12.98 -19.56 -44.96
C LYS A 452 13.34 -19.00 -46.34
N ARG A 453 12.36 -18.76 -47.22
CA ARG A 453 12.57 -18.28 -48.59
C ARG A 453 12.18 -16.82 -48.78
N ASN A 454 11.07 -16.39 -48.19
CA ASN A 454 10.54 -15.04 -48.32
C ASN A 454 10.78 -14.22 -47.05
N GLY A 455 10.73 -12.89 -47.18
CA GLY A 455 10.60 -12.01 -46.03
C GLY A 455 9.17 -12.02 -45.49
N TYR A 456 9.02 -11.84 -44.18
CA TYR A 456 7.73 -11.56 -43.56
C TYR A 456 7.89 -10.38 -42.60
N ALA A 457 7.06 -9.36 -42.81
CA ALA A 457 7.00 -8.17 -41.98
C ALA A 457 5.53 -7.77 -41.80
N PRO A 458 4.99 -7.78 -40.56
CA PRO A 458 3.62 -7.38 -40.30
C PRO A 458 3.42 -5.89 -40.59
N GLY A 459 2.35 -5.56 -41.32
CA GLY A 459 2.07 -4.17 -41.72
C GLY A 459 1.76 -3.24 -40.54
N PHE A 460 1.24 -3.76 -39.43
CA PHE A 460 0.95 -2.97 -38.23
C PHE A 460 2.20 -2.47 -37.49
N LEU A 461 3.37 -3.09 -37.70
CA LEU A 461 4.61 -2.62 -37.06
C LEU A 461 5.02 -1.22 -37.52
N ALA A 462 4.58 -0.81 -38.71
CA ALA A 462 4.83 0.53 -39.24
C ALA A 462 3.87 1.60 -38.67
N ARG A 463 2.88 1.20 -37.85
CA ARG A 463 1.86 2.09 -37.30
C ARG A 463 2.10 2.34 -35.82
N PRO A 464 2.33 3.59 -35.40
CA PRO A 464 2.48 3.93 -33.98
C PRO A 464 1.13 4.08 -33.25
N GLU A 465 0.05 4.33 -34.00
CA GLU A 465 -1.29 4.54 -33.47
C GLU A 465 -2.00 3.21 -33.18
N THR A 466 -2.58 3.09 -31.98
CA THR A 466 -3.36 1.91 -31.60
C THR A 466 -4.83 2.03 -32.00
N PRO A 467 -5.50 0.92 -32.37
CA PRO A 467 -6.93 0.89 -32.71
C PRO A 467 -7.80 1.04 -31.46
N ARG A 468 -7.86 2.27 -30.94
CA ARG A 468 -8.45 2.60 -29.64
C ARG A 468 -9.96 2.38 -29.59
N ALA A 469 -10.67 2.69 -30.67
CA ALA A 469 -12.12 2.53 -30.74
C ALA A 469 -12.50 1.05 -30.64
N GLU A 470 -11.74 0.19 -31.33
CA GLU A 470 -11.95 -1.26 -31.38
C GLU A 470 -11.53 -1.93 -30.07
N LEU A 471 -10.43 -1.49 -29.46
CA LEU A 471 -10.06 -1.91 -28.09
C LEU A 471 -11.16 -1.57 -27.09
N ARG A 472 -11.74 -0.36 -27.15
CA ARG A 472 -12.84 0.05 -26.28
C ARG A 472 -14.10 -0.78 -26.54
N ALA A 473 -14.43 -1.04 -27.80
CA ALA A 473 -15.55 -1.89 -28.17
C ALA A 473 -15.36 -3.33 -27.65
N LEU A 474 -14.15 -3.88 -27.76
CA LEU A 474 -13.81 -5.21 -27.25
C LEU A 474 -13.93 -5.30 -25.73
N LEU A 475 -13.42 -4.31 -25.00
CA LEU A 475 -13.51 -4.23 -23.54
C LEU A 475 -14.95 -4.12 -23.03
N SER A 476 -15.85 -3.56 -23.85
CA SER A 476 -17.25 -3.30 -23.48
C SER A 476 -18.22 -4.29 -24.11
N ALA A 477 -17.74 -5.29 -24.86
CA ALA A 477 -18.58 -6.16 -25.66
C ALA A 477 -19.40 -7.14 -24.79
N ALA A 478 -20.70 -7.25 -25.09
CA ALA A 478 -21.55 -8.32 -24.59
C ALA A 478 -21.10 -9.69 -25.17
N PRO A 479 -21.40 -10.82 -24.51
CA PRO A 479 -20.95 -12.15 -24.96
C PRO A 479 -21.25 -12.46 -26.43
N ASP A 480 -22.43 -12.07 -26.91
CA ASP A 480 -22.90 -12.31 -28.28
C ASP A 480 -22.22 -11.39 -29.32
N GLY A 481 -21.73 -10.22 -28.90
CA GLY A 481 -21.04 -9.24 -29.75
C GLY A 481 -19.51 -9.34 -29.70
N PHE A 482 -18.95 -10.21 -28.86
CA PHE A 482 -17.51 -10.27 -28.60
C PHE A 482 -16.70 -10.66 -29.83
N ALA A 483 -17.18 -11.65 -30.60
CA ALA A 483 -16.49 -12.11 -31.80
C ALA A 483 -16.43 -11.02 -32.89
N GLU A 484 -17.44 -10.16 -32.94
CA GLU A 484 -17.51 -9.04 -33.87
C GLU A 484 -16.56 -7.90 -33.45
N ALA A 485 -16.48 -7.60 -32.15
CA ALA A 485 -15.50 -6.66 -31.62
C ALA A 485 -14.05 -7.15 -31.81
N ALA A 486 -13.79 -8.45 -31.61
CA ALA A 486 -12.47 -9.04 -31.86
C ALA A 486 -12.10 -9.02 -33.35
N ARG A 487 -13.07 -9.25 -34.23
CA ARG A 487 -12.89 -9.09 -35.68
C ARG A 487 -12.56 -7.65 -36.05
N ALA A 488 -13.29 -6.68 -35.51
CA ALA A 488 -13.03 -5.26 -35.76
C ALA A 488 -11.60 -4.87 -35.37
N LEU A 489 -11.12 -5.36 -34.22
CA LEU A 489 -9.74 -5.14 -33.79
C LEU A 489 -8.71 -5.72 -34.78
N LEU A 490 -8.91 -6.94 -35.28
CA LEU A 490 -8.02 -7.53 -36.29
C LEU A 490 -8.02 -6.75 -37.60
N VAL A 491 -9.20 -6.32 -38.07
CA VAL A 491 -9.33 -5.51 -39.28
C VAL A 491 -8.57 -4.18 -39.12
N ALA A 492 -8.66 -3.55 -37.94
CA ALA A 492 -7.93 -2.32 -37.66
C ALA A 492 -6.39 -2.52 -37.65
N LEU A 493 -5.92 -3.73 -37.28
CA LEU A 493 -4.51 -4.14 -37.40
C LEU A 493 -4.10 -4.52 -38.84
N GLY A 494 -5.03 -4.52 -39.81
CA GLY A 494 -4.76 -4.80 -41.22
C GLY A 494 -5.11 -6.21 -41.68
N ALA A 495 -5.87 -6.98 -40.89
CA ALA A 495 -6.33 -8.31 -41.29
C ALA A 495 -7.19 -8.26 -42.56
N ASN A 496 -6.94 -9.19 -43.48
CA ASN A 496 -7.83 -9.49 -44.60
C ASN A 496 -8.92 -10.51 -44.20
N GLU A 497 -9.85 -10.80 -45.11
CA GLU A 497 -10.95 -11.74 -44.84
C GLU A 497 -10.46 -13.12 -44.39
N ALA A 498 -9.38 -13.64 -45.00
CA ALA A 498 -8.79 -14.93 -44.66
C ALA A 498 -8.15 -14.95 -43.26
N SER A 499 -7.56 -13.83 -42.82
CA SER A 499 -7.03 -13.66 -41.46
C SER A 499 -8.13 -13.55 -40.40
N CYS A 500 -9.38 -13.32 -40.80
CA CYS A 500 -10.55 -13.29 -39.92
C CYS A 500 -11.36 -14.61 -39.91
N GLU A 501 -10.90 -15.65 -40.60
CA GLU A 501 -11.50 -16.98 -40.57
C GLU A 501 -11.13 -17.73 -39.28
N SER A 502 -12.11 -18.35 -38.62
CA SER A 502 -11.94 -19.14 -37.38
C SER A 502 -11.41 -18.35 -36.16
N LEU A 503 -12.18 -17.34 -35.73
CA LEU A 503 -11.85 -16.49 -34.57
C LEU A 503 -12.04 -17.16 -33.20
N ALA A 504 -12.56 -18.39 -33.12
CA ALA A 504 -12.89 -19.04 -31.85
C ALA A 504 -11.70 -19.06 -30.87
N GLY A 505 -10.53 -19.52 -31.34
CA GLY A 505 -9.32 -19.59 -30.50
C GLY A 505 -8.78 -18.22 -30.06
N LEU A 506 -8.91 -17.20 -30.92
CA LEU A 506 -8.55 -15.82 -30.53
C LEU A 506 -9.54 -15.27 -29.51
N CYS A 507 -10.85 -15.46 -29.75
CA CYS A 507 -11.88 -15.00 -28.84
C CYS A 507 -11.73 -15.63 -27.46
N ASP A 508 -11.40 -16.92 -27.39
CA ASP A 508 -11.14 -17.60 -26.12
C ASP A 508 -9.91 -17.05 -25.41
N ALA A 509 -8.81 -16.82 -26.13
CA ALA A 509 -7.59 -16.23 -25.57
C ALA A 509 -7.82 -14.79 -25.07
N LEU A 510 -8.55 -13.96 -25.82
CA LEU A 510 -8.90 -12.60 -25.41
C LEU A 510 -9.88 -12.60 -24.23
N LYS A 511 -10.89 -13.47 -24.24
CA LYS A 511 -11.82 -13.63 -23.10
C LYS A 511 -11.08 -14.07 -21.85
N GLN A 512 -10.07 -14.94 -21.94
CA GLN A 512 -9.24 -15.33 -20.80
C GLN A 512 -8.45 -14.16 -20.20
N LEU A 513 -8.00 -13.21 -21.02
CA LEU A 513 -7.37 -11.97 -20.54
C LEU A 513 -8.37 -11.01 -19.88
N LEU A 514 -9.65 -11.09 -20.26
CA LEU A 514 -10.72 -10.20 -19.80
C LEU A 514 -11.54 -10.77 -18.64
N GLN A 515 -11.45 -12.07 -18.36
CA GLN A 515 -12.12 -12.67 -17.21
C GLN A 515 -11.47 -12.14 -15.92
N PRO A 516 -12.27 -11.68 -14.93
CA PRO A 516 -11.75 -11.54 -13.58
C PRO A 516 -11.26 -12.93 -13.16
N ALA A 517 -10.02 -13.04 -12.69
CA ALA A 517 -9.44 -14.32 -12.28
C ALA A 517 -10.32 -14.96 -11.19
N LEU A 518 -11.22 -15.84 -11.59
CA LEU A 518 -11.99 -16.76 -10.76
C LEU A 518 -11.45 -18.18 -10.99
N PRO A 519 -11.41 -19.02 -9.95
CA PRO A 519 -10.40 -20.04 -9.79
C PRO A 519 -10.59 -21.20 -10.77
N GLN A 520 -9.61 -21.45 -11.66
CA GLN A 520 -9.49 -22.73 -12.33
C GLN A 520 -9.06 -23.80 -11.32
N ARG A 521 -10.06 -24.38 -10.65
CA ARG A 521 -9.93 -25.27 -9.49
C ARG A 521 -9.84 -26.77 -9.84
N ALA A 522 -9.57 -27.18 -11.08
CA ALA A 522 -9.77 -28.60 -11.46
C ALA A 522 -8.71 -29.30 -12.33
N ALA A 523 -7.66 -28.65 -12.85
CA ALA A 523 -6.73 -29.33 -13.77
C ALA A 523 -5.32 -29.62 -13.21
N LEU A 524 -4.91 -28.99 -12.10
CA LEU A 524 -3.55 -29.16 -11.54
C LEU A 524 -3.41 -30.31 -10.52
N ARG A 525 -4.47 -31.08 -10.25
CA ARG A 525 -4.40 -32.28 -9.40
C ARG A 525 -4.08 -33.58 -10.15
N ALA A 526 -3.86 -33.54 -11.46
CA ALA A 526 -3.65 -34.73 -12.26
C ALA A 526 -2.47 -34.63 -13.25
N MET A 527 -1.37 -33.99 -12.86
CA MET A 527 -0.09 -34.20 -13.55
C MET A 527 0.76 -35.20 -12.75
N PRO A 528 1.07 -36.38 -13.31
CA PRO A 528 2.05 -37.27 -12.68
C PRO A 528 3.43 -36.59 -12.71
N LEU A 529 4.10 -36.59 -11.56
CA LEU A 529 5.47 -36.14 -11.42
C LEU A 529 6.36 -36.90 -12.42
N PRO A 530 7.21 -36.22 -13.22
CA PRO A 530 8.20 -36.90 -14.03
C PRO A 530 9.19 -37.67 -13.15
N GLY A 531 9.14 -39.00 -13.27
CA GLY A 531 10.26 -39.93 -13.22
C GLY A 531 11.31 -39.75 -12.13
N ALA A 532 11.12 -40.46 -11.01
CA ALA A 532 12.24 -41.01 -10.26
C ALA A 532 12.94 -42.07 -11.12
N GLU A 533 13.89 -41.67 -11.96
CA GLU A 533 14.87 -42.59 -12.53
C GLU A 533 16.13 -42.61 -11.67
N ARG A 534 16.47 -43.83 -11.30
CA ARG A 534 17.57 -44.25 -10.43
C ARG A 534 18.91 -43.72 -10.92
N PHE A 535 19.63 -42.98 -10.07
CA PHE A 535 21.09 -43.00 -10.07
C PHE A 535 21.56 -43.94 -8.95
N VAL A 536 22.17 -45.04 -9.34
CA VAL A 536 22.89 -45.99 -8.46
C VAL A 536 24.39 -45.76 -8.69
N GLY A 537 25.14 -45.61 -7.60
CA GLY A 537 26.61 -45.51 -7.53
C GLY A 537 27.14 -44.08 -7.65
N GLN A 538 28.10 -43.60 -6.87
CA GLN A 538 29.06 -44.22 -5.95
C GLN A 538 29.41 -43.23 -4.82
N SER A 539 29.79 -43.77 -3.66
CA SER A 539 30.45 -43.04 -2.57
C SER A 539 31.79 -42.46 -3.02
N ASP A 540 32.09 -41.21 -2.66
CA ASP A 540 33.38 -40.79 -2.11
C ASP A 540 33.36 -39.28 -1.74
N GLY A 541 33.88 -38.95 -0.55
CA GLY A 541 34.35 -37.61 -0.18
C GLY A 541 33.35 -36.71 0.56
N ASP A 542 33.60 -36.49 1.84
CA ASP A 542 33.03 -35.42 2.67
C ASP A 542 33.81 -34.12 2.43
N PRO A 543 33.16 -32.99 2.08
CA PRO A 543 33.76 -31.66 2.23
C PRO A 543 32.85 -30.74 3.06
N GLN A 544 32.55 -31.09 4.31
CA GLN A 544 31.93 -30.15 5.27
C GLN A 544 32.88 -29.07 5.84
N GLU A 545 34.14 -28.97 5.38
CA GLU A 545 35.10 -27.95 5.87
C GLU A 545 35.40 -26.81 4.88
N GLU A 546 35.03 -26.89 3.59
CA GLU A 546 35.27 -25.79 2.63
C GLU A 546 34.14 -24.74 2.53
N GLU A 547 32.90 -25.08 2.92
CA GLU A 547 31.77 -24.12 2.91
C GLU A 547 31.83 -23.09 4.05
N ALA A 548 32.49 -23.42 5.17
CA ALA A 548 32.64 -22.50 6.30
C ALA A 548 33.65 -21.36 6.01
N GLU A 549 34.70 -21.63 5.24
CA GLU A 549 35.68 -20.62 4.83
C GLU A 549 35.17 -19.74 3.67
N GLN A 550 34.38 -20.30 2.75
CA GLN A 550 33.74 -19.52 1.68
C GLN A 550 32.64 -18.57 2.20
N LEU A 551 31.90 -18.97 3.23
CA LEU A 551 30.90 -18.11 3.87
C LEU A 551 31.56 -16.95 4.64
N ALA A 552 32.73 -17.19 5.27
CA ALA A 552 33.51 -16.15 5.93
C ALA A 552 34.13 -15.14 4.92
N ALA A 553 34.55 -15.61 3.74
CA ALA A 553 35.03 -14.74 2.66
C ALA A 553 33.91 -13.92 2.00
N ALA A 554 32.71 -14.49 1.83
CA ALA A 554 31.53 -13.78 1.30
C ALA A 554 31.05 -12.68 2.27
N LEU A 555 31.11 -12.92 3.58
CA LEU A 555 30.78 -11.94 4.62
C LEU A 555 31.83 -10.82 4.76
N ALA A 556 33.08 -11.05 4.33
CA ALA A 556 34.12 -10.02 4.28
C ALA A 556 34.01 -9.13 3.02
N PHE A 557 33.50 -9.66 1.90
CA PHE A 557 33.32 -8.89 0.65
C PHE A 557 32.11 -7.94 0.71
N SER A 558 31.08 -8.26 1.51
CA SER A 558 29.92 -7.39 1.75
C SER A 558 30.23 -6.11 2.54
N ARG A 559 31.44 -5.97 3.14
CA ARG A 559 31.83 -4.76 3.89
C ARG A 559 32.48 -3.66 3.04
N ARG A 560 32.51 -3.79 1.70
CA ARG A 560 33.03 -2.74 0.79
C ARG A 560 32.09 -2.28 -0.33
N SER A 561 30.82 -2.72 -0.35
CA SER A 561 29.85 -2.29 -1.39
C SER A 561 28.48 -1.81 -0.86
N GLU A 562 28.38 -1.43 0.42
CA GLU A 562 27.18 -0.76 1.00
C GLU A 562 27.44 0.69 1.41
N ALA A 563 28.22 1.40 0.61
CA ALA A 563 27.99 2.83 0.38
C ALA A 563 27.32 2.92 -0.99
N PHE A 564 26.25 3.71 -1.13
CA PHE A 564 25.38 3.83 -2.31
C PHE A 564 24.18 2.88 -2.39
N PHE A 565 23.25 2.92 -1.43
CA PHE A 565 21.79 2.81 -1.69
C PHE A 565 21.00 3.33 -0.47
N GLU A 566 21.25 4.58 -0.10
CA GLU A 566 20.24 5.44 0.53
C GLU A 566 20.18 6.70 -0.35
N VAL A 567 19.22 6.74 -1.26
CA VAL A 567 18.88 7.98 -1.96
C VAL A 567 17.48 8.35 -1.51
N ASP A 568 17.46 9.39 -0.67
CA ASP A 568 16.31 10.20 -0.32
C ASP A 568 15.47 10.52 -1.56
N ALA A 569 14.17 10.26 -1.46
CA ALA A 569 13.19 10.82 -2.37
C ALA A 569 12.99 12.30 -2.02
N GLU A 570 13.89 13.19 -2.47
CA GLU A 570 13.71 14.65 -2.55
C GLU A 570 14.97 15.30 -3.15
N LEU A 571 15.08 15.42 -4.49
CA LEU A 571 15.94 16.41 -5.18
C LEU A 571 15.80 16.31 -6.70
N TYR A 572 14.76 16.92 -7.28
CA TYR A 572 14.83 17.44 -8.65
C TYR A 572 14.05 18.76 -8.74
N GLY A 573 14.71 19.82 -8.27
CA GLY A 573 14.44 21.18 -8.72
C GLY A 573 15.64 21.67 -9.52
N TYR A 574 15.57 21.61 -10.84
CA TYR A 574 16.45 22.38 -11.72
C TYR A 574 15.64 22.97 -12.87
N GLY A 575 15.31 24.26 -12.74
CA GLY A 575 15.08 25.13 -13.90
C GLY A 575 16.40 25.43 -14.63
N PRO A 576 16.34 25.92 -15.87
CA PRO A 576 17.45 25.91 -16.79
C PRO A 576 18.49 26.99 -16.46
N ARG A 577 19.75 26.60 -16.26
CA ARG A 577 20.92 27.50 -16.44
C ARG A 577 21.33 27.33 -17.90
N GLY A 578 21.30 28.34 -18.75
CA GLY A 578 21.97 29.63 -18.56
C GLY A 578 23.42 29.45 -19.02
N VAL A 579 23.62 29.57 -20.33
CA VAL A 579 24.93 29.52 -21.02
C VAL A 579 25.82 30.63 -20.47
N LEU A 580 27.03 30.28 -19.99
CA LEU A 580 28.12 31.24 -19.76
C LEU A 580 29.08 31.20 -20.95
N PRO A 581 29.56 32.36 -21.44
CA PRO A 581 30.42 32.42 -22.62
C PRO A 581 31.90 32.25 -22.28
N ALA A 582 32.64 31.81 -23.31
CA ALA A 582 34.07 31.64 -23.34
C ALA A 582 34.83 32.98 -23.22
N THR A 583 36.02 32.88 -22.63
CA THR A 583 37.05 33.91 -22.50
C THR A 583 37.61 34.37 -23.85
N ALA A 584 37.83 35.69 -24.02
CA ALA A 584 38.93 36.23 -24.81
C ALA A 584 39.20 37.71 -24.47
N ALA A 585 40.45 37.97 -24.06
CA ALA A 585 41.34 39.09 -24.38
C ALA A 585 40.91 40.57 -24.20
N GLU A 586 41.88 41.29 -23.62
CA GLU A 586 42.10 42.75 -23.47
C GLU A 586 41.43 43.48 -22.30
#